data_AF-A0A2I0PU61-F1
#
_entry.id   AF-A0A2I0PU61-F1
#
_cell.length_a   1.000
_cell.length_b   1.000
_cell.length_c   1.000
_cell.angle_alpha   90.00
_cell.angle_beta   90.00
_cell.angle_gamma   90.00
#
_symmetry.space_group_name_H-M   'P 1'
#
loop_
_entity.id
_entity.type
_entity.pdbx_description
1 polymer ?
#
loop_
_entity_poly.entity_id
_entity_poly.type
_entity_poly.pdbx_seq_one_letter_code
_entity_poly.pdbx_strand_id
1 'polypeptide(L)'
;MNDISDLVNRLKQRGARTVALQFPAGLKRRAAEYTAGLKEAGFAVIISGDPCYGACDLALDTLDYADVLVHIGHTPVDERENVIFEPYPVDFDVAVLAEALPFLKEKTVGLVTTVQHIHLIPAMEAFLQEKRIDVRVADGGTRAPNRGQVLGCSFAAARATKAPEILFVGTGVFHPIGIALSTGARVIALDPLTGIAQEVSGDTLLRRRFAVIEKARGAETIGIIVSSKCGQARMALAERLSVLSPKAVIVTMREVSPDELLNLGFACYVNTACPRLAYDDQVRFPAPVLSPQEFEILCGVRTWDDYAIDEIV
;
A
#
# COMPACT_ATOMS: atom_id res chain seq x y z
N MET A 1 -17.82 -21.26 -1.08
CA MET A 1 -18.12 -20.73 0.27
C MET A 1 -16.80 -20.58 0.97
N ASN A 2 -16.41 -19.37 1.37
CA ASN A 2 -15.27 -19.25 2.27
C ASN A 2 -15.70 -19.88 3.59
N ASP A 3 -15.01 -20.93 4.01
CA ASP A 3 -15.27 -21.54 5.30
C ASP A 3 -14.92 -20.53 6.40
N ILE A 4 -15.93 -19.92 7.02
CA ILE A 4 -15.74 -18.98 8.13
C ILE A 4 -15.51 -19.71 9.47
N SER A 5 -15.45 -21.03 9.49
CA SER A 5 -15.32 -21.82 10.72
C SER A 5 -14.04 -21.50 11.48
N ASP A 6 -12.92 -21.29 10.78
CA ASP A 6 -11.67 -20.85 11.41
C ASP A 6 -11.83 -19.50 12.11
N LEU A 7 -12.41 -18.52 11.41
CA LEU A 7 -12.70 -17.20 11.96
C LEU A 7 -13.61 -17.29 13.19
N VAL A 8 -14.68 -18.09 13.14
CA VAL A 8 -15.59 -18.33 14.27
C VAL A 8 -14.84 -18.91 15.46
N ASN A 9 -13.94 -19.87 15.25
CA ASN A 9 -13.15 -20.48 16.32
C ASN A 9 -12.21 -19.46 16.97
N ARG A 10 -11.52 -18.65 16.16
CA ARG A 10 -10.63 -17.57 16.66
C ARG A 10 -11.40 -16.51 17.46
N LEU A 11 -12.60 -16.17 17.03
CA LEU A 11 -13.48 -15.24 17.76
C LEU A 11 -13.94 -15.83 19.10
N LYS A 12 -14.34 -17.11 19.14
CA LYS A 12 -14.73 -17.81 20.39
C LYS A 12 -13.57 -17.92 21.37
N GLN A 13 -12.36 -18.21 20.89
CA GLN A 13 -11.14 -18.26 21.72
C GLN A 13 -10.84 -16.91 22.39
N ARG A 14 -11.18 -15.79 21.72
CA ARG A 14 -11.07 -14.44 22.27
C ARG A 14 -12.26 -14.03 23.15
N GLY A 15 -13.25 -14.90 23.34
CA GLY A 15 -14.44 -14.60 24.12
C GLY A 15 -15.33 -13.50 23.53
N ALA A 16 -15.19 -13.21 22.22
CA ALA A 16 -15.93 -12.15 21.56
C ALA A 16 -17.44 -12.43 21.53
N ARG A 17 -18.25 -11.39 21.76
CA ARG A 17 -19.71 -11.43 21.64
C ARG A 17 -20.19 -10.51 20.51
N THR A 18 -19.55 -9.35 20.37
CA THR A 18 -19.81 -8.37 19.31
C THR A 18 -18.60 -8.24 18.42
N VAL A 19 -18.81 -8.33 17.11
CA VAL A 19 -17.75 -8.35 16.10
C VAL A 19 -17.94 -7.18 15.15
N ALA A 20 -16.92 -6.34 15.01
CA ALA A 20 -16.84 -5.33 13.97
C ALA A 20 -16.25 -5.95 12.69
N LEU A 21 -16.83 -5.66 11.53
CA LEU A 21 -16.32 -6.09 10.24
C LEU A 21 -15.86 -4.88 9.42
N GLN A 22 -14.67 -4.97 8.84
CA GLN A 22 -14.14 -3.98 7.91
C GLN A 22 -13.64 -4.64 6.63
N PHE A 23 -14.05 -4.07 5.48
CA PHE A 23 -13.73 -4.61 4.16
C PHE A 23 -13.13 -3.52 3.25
N PRO A 24 -12.12 -3.85 2.43
CA PRO A 24 -11.73 -3.01 1.31
C PRO A 24 -12.86 -2.92 0.29
N ALA A 25 -12.82 -1.89 -0.56
CA ALA A 25 -13.86 -1.59 -1.54
C ALA A 25 -14.26 -2.81 -2.40
N GLY A 26 -13.27 -3.60 -2.87
CA GLY A 26 -13.50 -4.78 -3.69
C GLY A 26 -14.23 -5.94 -2.99
N LEU A 27 -14.24 -5.96 -1.65
CA LEU A 27 -14.85 -7.03 -0.85
C LEU A 27 -16.09 -6.58 -0.06
N LYS A 28 -16.43 -5.30 -0.03
CA LYS A 28 -17.60 -4.76 0.70
C LYS A 28 -18.92 -5.47 0.36
N ARG A 29 -19.11 -5.90 -0.90
CA ARG A 29 -20.32 -6.64 -1.31
C ARG A 29 -20.47 -8.01 -0.62
N ARG A 30 -19.40 -8.57 -0.07
CA ARG A 30 -19.42 -9.83 0.69
C ARG A 30 -19.80 -9.63 2.16
N ALA A 31 -19.97 -8.40 2.62
CA ALA A 31 -20.29 -8.12 4.03
C ALA A 31 -21.57 -8.84 4.50
N ALA A 32 -22.57 -9.00 3.61
CA ALA A 32 -23.80 -9.72 3.92
C ALA A 32 -23.54 -11.22 4.20
N GLU A 33 -22.65 -11.87 3.44
CA GLU A 33 -22.29 -13.28 3.61
C GLU A 33 -21.60 -13.51 4.96
N TYR A 34 -20.57 -12.72 5.28
CA TYR A 34 -19.87 -12.79 6.56
C TYR A 34 -20.81 -12.51 7.74
N THR A 35 -21.70 -11.52 7.60
CA THR A 35 -22.67 -11.18 8.65
C THR A 35 -23.65 -12.31 8.91
N ALA A 36 -24.16 -12.96 7.87
CA ALA A 36 -25.08 -14.08 8.03
C ALA A 36 -24.44 -15.23 8.80
N GLY A 37 -23.24 -15.66 8.39
CA GLY A 37 -22.55 -16.78 9.05
C GLY A 37 -22.10 -16.47 10.47
N LEU A 38 -21.66 -15.24 10.78
CA LEU A 38 -21.32 -14.86 12.16
C LEU A 38 -22.56 -14.77 13.06
N LYS A 39 -23.69 -14.29 12.54
CA LYS A 39 -24.96 -14.28 13.29
C LYS A 39 -25.46 -15.70 13.57
N GLU A 40 -25.36 -16.60 12.60
CA GLU A 40 -25.68 -18.03 12.78
C GLU A 40 -24.80 -18.66 13.87
N ALA A 41 -23.53 -18.27 13.94
CA ALA A 41 -22.60 -18.70 14.98
C ALA A 41 -22.82 -18.02 16.36
N GLY A 42 -23.80 -17.12 16.50
CA GLY A 42 -24.22 -16.49 17.75
C GLY A 42 -23.58 -15.14 18.08
N PHE A 43 -22.89 -14.50 17.13
CA PHE A 43 -22.28 -13.18 17.35
C PHE A 43 -23.23 -12.03 16.99
N ALA A 44 -23.14 -10.92 17.74
CA ALA A 44 -23.61 -9.62 17.29
C ALA A 44 -22.61 -9.04 16.29
N VAL A 45 -23.09 -8.40 15.22
CA VAL A 45 -22.23 -7.94 14.12
C VAL A 45 -22.49 -6.46 13.82
N ILE A 46 -21.41 -5.67 13.75
CA ILE A 46 -21.39 -4.27 13.33
C ILE A 46 -20.48 -4.17 12.10
N ILE A 47 -20.87 -3.39 11.10
CA ILE A 47 -20.09 -3.25 9.85
C ILE A 47 -19.59 -1.81 9.74
N SER A 48 -18.30 -1.64 9.51
CA SER A 48 -17.74 -0.34 9.15
C SER A 48 -18.16 0.04 7.73
N GLY A 49 -18.93 1.13 7.63
CA GLY A 49 -19.42 1.67 6.36
C GLY A 49 -18.35 2.41 5.56
N ASP A 50 -17.34 2.95 6.23
CA ASP A 50 -16.31 3.84 5.68
C ASP A 50 -15.38 3.16 4.67
N PRO A 51 -14.72 3.92 3.79
CA PRO A 51 -13.62 3.41 2.97
C PRO A 51 -12.56 2.69 3.82
N CYS A 52 -11.91 1.71 3.20
CA CYS A 52 -10.80 0.97 3.80
C CYS A 52 -9.77 0.70 2.70
N TYR A 53 -8.59 1.30 2.84
CA TYR A 53 -7.54 1.23 1.82
C TYR A 53 -6.45 0.19 2.13
N GLY A 54 -6.40 -0.31 3.36
CA GLY A 54 -5.36 -1.20 3.85
C GLY A 54 -5.41 -1.40 5.36
N ALA A 55 -4.52 -2.24 5.87
CA ALA A 55 -4.32 -2.38 7.33
C ALA A 55 -3.80 -1.10 8.01
N CYS A 56 -3.39 -0.08 7.24
CA CYS A 56 -3.05 1.24 7.75
C CYS A 56 -4.27 2.12 8.11
N ASP A 57 -5.48 1.59 7.91
CA ASP A 57 -6.75 2.30 8.02
C ASP A 57 -7.77 1.43 8.77
N LEU A 58 -7.45 1.03 9.99
CA LEU A 58 -8.35 0.21 10.81
C LEU A 58 -9.56 1.03 11.27
N ALA A 59 -10.75 0.41 11.22
CA ALA A 59 -12.01 1.00 11.71
C ALA A 59 -12.09 0.98 13.25
N LEU A 60 -11.17 1.67 13.91
CA LEU A 60 -11.05 1.70 15.37
C LEU A 60 -12.28 2.33 16.05
N ASP A 61 -12.89 3.33 15.42
CA ASP A 61 -14.14 3.96 15.82
C ASP A 61 -15.33 2.99 15.76
N THR A 62 -15.34 2.03 14.81
CA THR A 62 -16.33 0.96 14.80
C THR A 62 -16.01 -0.10 15.87
N LEU A 63 -14.72 -0.36 16.10
CA LEU A 63 -14.24 -1.27 17.13
C LEU A 63 -14.60 -0.81 18.54
N ASP A 64 -14.75 0.49 18.80
CA ASP A 64 -15.22 1.01 20.11
C ASP A 64 -16.60 0.45 20.53
N TYR A 65 -17.37 -0.11 19.59
CA TYR A 65 -18.68 -0.74 19.83
C TYR A 65 -18.65 -2.28 19.77
N ALA A 66 -17.46 -2.89 19.65
CA ALA A 66 -17.29 -4.32 19.48
C ALA A 66 -16.12 -4.87 20.33
N ASP A 67 -16.08 -6.18 20.53
CA ASP A 67 -14.98 -6.83 21.26
C ASP A 67 -13.77 -7.07 20.35
N VAL A 68 -14.02 -7.38 19.07
CA VAL A 68 -13.00 -7.70 18.07
C VAL A 68 -13.35 -7.08 16.72
N LEU A 69 -12.35 -6.51 16.05
CA LEU A 69 -12.42 -6.10 14.65
C LEU A 69 -11.87 -7.21 13.76
N VAL A 70 -12.67 -7.70 12.83
CA VAL A 70 -12.21 -8.54 11.72
C VAL A 70 -11.94 -7.63 10.53
N HIS A 71 -10.67 -7.53 10.15
CA HIS A 71 -10.18 -6.74 9.03
C HIS A 71 -9.84 -7.66 7.86
N ILE A 72 -10.65 -7.61 6.80
CA ILE A 72 -10.56 -8.53 5.66
C ILE A 72 -9.62 -7.94 4.59
N GLY A 73 -8.83 -8.80 3.94
CA GLY A 73 -8.10 -8.51 2.70
C GLY A 73 -6.64 -8.10 2.87
N HIS A 74 -6.17 -7.78 4.08
CA HIS A 74 -4.81 -7.31 4.31
C HIS A 74 -4.14 -8.05 5.47
N THR A 75 -2.81 -8.01 5.46
CA THR A 75 -1.97 -8.45 6.58
C THR A 75 -1.63 -7.26 7.49
N PRO A 76 -1.31 -7.51 8.77
CA PRO A 76 -1.05 -6.43 9.73
C PRO A 76 0.12 -5.55 9.30
N VAL A 77 -0.06 -4.23 9.41
CA VAL A 77 1.05 -3.26 9.46
C VAL A 77 1.42 -2.88 10.89
N ASP A 78 0.54 -3.18 11.84
CA ASP A 78 0.62 -2.98 13.27
C ASP A 78 -0.26 -4.06 13.92
N GLU A 79 0.33 -4.89 14.78
CA GLU A 79 -0.38 -5.99 15.45
C GLU A 79 -1.21 -5.46 16.61
N ARG A 80 -2.45 -5.93 16.73
CA ARG A 80 -3.37 -5.49 17.79
C ARG A 80 -4.16 -6.67 18.32
N GLU A 81 -4.22 -6.77 19.64
CA GLU A 81 -4.84 -7.90 20.34
C GLU A 81 -6.33 -8.07 19.97
N ASN A 82 -7.06 -6.96 19.85
CA ASN A 82 -8.48 -6.92 19.51
C ASN A 82 -8.75 -6.84 17.99
N VAL A 83 -7.76 -7.13 17.15
CA VAL A 83 -7.93 -7.18 15.69
C VAL A 83 -7.59 -8.57 15.16
N ILE A 84 -8.42 -9.07 14.26
CA ILE A 84 -8.20 -10.29 13.47
C ILE A 84 -8.00 -9.84 12.02
N PHE A 85 -6.82 -10.12 11.46
CA PHE A 85 -6.58 -9.95 10.04
C PHE A 85 -6.96 -11.23 9.29
N GLU A 86 -7.79 -11.08 8.26
CA GLU A 86 -8.23 -12.16 7.36
C GLU A 86 -7.75 -11.85 5.94
N PRO A 87 -6.53 -12.25 5.55
CA PRO A 87 -6.05 -12.08 4.18
C PRO A 87 -6.98 -12.73 3.16
N TYR A 88 -7.00 -12.20 1.94
CA TYR A 88 -7.84 -12.71 0.86
C TYR A 88 -6.98 -13.28 -0.27
N PRO A 89 -6.56 -14.55 -0.18
CA PRO A 89 -5.73 -15.17 -1.21
C PRO A 89 -6.51 -15.29 -2.53
N VAL A 90 -5.80 -15.09 -3.63
CA VAL A 90 -6.31 -15.24 -5.00
C VAL A 90 -5.36 -16.16 -5.76
N ASP A 91 -5.89 -17.31 -6.17
CA ASP A 91 -5.17 -18.30 -6.94
C ASP A 91 -5.04 -17.91 -8.41
N PHE A 92 -3.96 -18.34 -9.04
CA PHE A 92 -3.76 -18.30 -10.48
C PHE A 92 -2.87 -19.48 -10.91
N ASP A 93 -2.88 -19.80 -12.20
CA ASP A 93 -1.98 -20.83 -12.74
C ASP A 93 -0.56 -20.27 -12.89
N VAL A 94 0.38 -20.80 -12.10
CA VAL A 94 1.79 -20.38 -12.11
C VAL A 94 2.49 -20.58 -13.46
N ALA A 95 1.91 -21.36 -14.38
CA ALA A 95 2.41 -21.46 -15.75
C ALA A 95 2.44 -20.10 -16.47
N VAL A 96 1.59 -19.13 -16.05
CA VAL A 96 1.58 -17.76 -16.58
C VAL A 96 2.92 -17.03 -16.42
N LEU A 97 3.79 -17.47 -15.49
CA LEU A 97 5.14 -16.92 -15.35
C LEU A 97 6.00 -17.13 -16.61
N ALA A 98 5.62 -18.06 -17.50
CA ALA A 98 6.25 -18.22 -18.81
C ALA A 98 6.26 -16.91 -19.62
N GLU A 99 5.22 -16.09 -19.49
CA GLU A 99 5.07 -14.82 -20.22
C GLU A 99 6.09 -13.76 -19.78
N ALA A 100 6.63 -13.86 -18.56
CA ALA A 100 7.68 -12.97 -18.08
C ALA A 100 9.08 -13.37 -18.57
N LEU A 101 9.30 -14.65 -18.90
CA LEU A 101 10.63 -15.17 -19.24
C LEU A 101 11.32 -14.43 -20.41
N PRO A 102 10.64 -14.06 -21.52
CA PRO A 102 11.26 -13.30 -22.60
C PRO A 102 11.78 -11.92 -22.18
N PHE A 103 11.25 -11.38 -21.08
CA PHE A 103 11.64 -10.07 -20.57
C PHE A 103 12.77 -10.15 -19.56
N LEU A 104 13.01 -11.29 -18.92
CA LEU A 104 14.07 -11.47 -17.94
C LEU A 104 15.43 -11.57 -18.64
N LYS A 105 16.38 -10.73 -18.24
CA LYS A 105 17.72 -10.66 -18.82
C LYS A 105 18.80 -11.17 -17.87
N GLU A 106 18.53 -11.15 -16.58
CA GLU A 106 19.47 -11.56 -15.55
C GLU A 106 19.21 -12.99 -15.10
N LYS A 107 20.28 -13.69 -14.67
CA LYS A 107 20.14 -15.03 -14.08
C LYS A 107 19.59 -14.98 -12.66
N THR A 108 19.89 -13.93 -11.91
CA THR A 108 19.43 -13.73 -10.55
C THR A 108 18.29 -12.72 -10.55
N VAL A 109 17.11 -13.16 -10.13
CA VAL A 109 15.87 -12.37 -10.16
C VAL A 109 15.26 -12.30 -8.76
N GLY A 110 15.03 -11.09 -8.28
CA GLY A 110 14.23 -10.85 -7.08
C GLY A 110 12.76 -11.12 -7.38
N LEU A 111 12.04 -11.82 -6.51
CA LEU A 111 10.61 -12.07 -6.67
C LEU A 111 9.82 -11.42 -5.55
N VAL A 112 8.84 -10.59 -5.92
CA VAL A 112 7.95 -9.90 -4.98
C VAL A 112 6.51 -9.87 -5.50
N THR A 113 5.55 -9.75 -4.59
CA THR A 113 4.13 -9.67 -4.90
C THR A 113 3.37 -8.92 -3.80
N THR A 114 2.04 -8.83 -3.93
CA THR A 114 1.14 -8.30 -2.91
C THR A 114 0.49 -9.42 -2.11
N VAL A 115 -0.14 -9.08 -0.99
CA VAL A 115 -0.77 -10.03 -0.05
C VAL A 115 -1.71 -11.05 -0.68
N GLN A 116 -2.33 -10.74 -1.82
CA GLN A 116 -3.27 -11.65 -2.48
C GLN A 116 -2.61 -12.88 -3.10
N HIS A 117 -1.29 -12.84 -3.35
CA HIS A 117 -0.58 -13.92 -4.05
C HIS A 117 0.65 -14.44 -3.29
N ILE A 118 0.92 -13.96 -2.07
CA ILE A 118 2.09 -14.39 -1.28
C ILE A 118 2.11 -15.91 -1.03
N HIS A 119 0.93 -16.55 -0.93
CA HIS A 119 0.81 -17.99 -0.73
C HIS A 119 1.30 -18.81 -1.93
N LEU A 120 1.41 -18.20 -3.11
CA LEU A 120 1.91 -18.83 -4.34
C LEU A 120 3.42 -18.63 -4.55
N ILE A 121 4.10 -17.85 -3.72
CA ILE A 121 5.56 -17.61 -3.86
C ILE A 121 6.35 -18.92 -3.97
N PRO A 122 6.14 -19.96 -3.12
CA PRO A 122 6.89 -21.20 -3.26
C PRO A 122 6.73 -21.88 -4.63
N ALA A 123 5.52 -21.83 -5.20
CA ALA A 123 5.25 -22.39 -6.52
C ALA A 123 5.87 -21.54 -7.64
N MET A 124 5.85 -20.21 -7.51
CA MET A 124 6.53 -19.30 -8.43
C MET A 124 8.06 -19.52 -8.43
N GLU A 125 8.66 -19.69 -7.25
CA GLU A 125 10.08 -19.99 -7.10
C GLU A 125 10.46 -21.30 -7.80
N ALA A 126 9.70 -22.37 -7.54
CA ALA A 126 9.93 -23.67 -8.17
C ALA A 126 9.86 -23.57 -9.71
N PHE A 127 8.83 -22.91 -10.25
CA PHE A 127 8.69 -22.71 -11.69
C PHE A 127 9.89 -21.99 -12.31
N LEU A 128 10.35 -20.89 -11.71
CA LEU A 128 11.48 -20.11 -12.22
C LEU A 128 12.81 -20.88 -12.09
N GLN A 129 12.99 -21.63 -11.00
CA GLN A 129 14.16 -22.49 -10.79
C GLN A 129 14.25 -23.61 -11.84
N GLU A 130 13.13 -24.22 -12.25
CA GLU A 130 13.09 -25.17 -13.36
C GLU A 130 13.55 -24.54 -14.69
N LYS A 131 13.32 -23.24 -14.86
CA LYS A 131 13.84 -22.45 -16.00
C LYS A 131 15.27 -21.95 -15.79
N ARG A 132 15.97 -22.44 -14.76
CA ARG A 132 17.36 -22.11 -14.41
C ARG A 132 17.57 -20.64 -14.02
N ILE A 133 16.55 -20.02 -13.42
CA ILE A 133 16.65 -18.68 -12.82
C ILE A 133 16.94 -18.84 -11.33
N ASP A 134 17.95 -18.12 -10.84
CA ASP A 134 18.27 -17.98 -9.42
C ASP A 134 17.30 -16.98 -8.78
N VAL A 135 16.31 -17.47 -8.06
CA VAL A 135 15.26 -16.63 -7.47
C VAL A 135 15.62 -16.19 -6.06
N ARG A 136 15.50 -14.90 -5.79
CA ARG A 136 15.68 -14.33 -4.45
C ARG A 136 14.38 -13.74 -3.93
N VAL A 137 13.91 -14.24 -2.80
CA VAL A 137 12.76 -13.66 -2.10
C VAL A 137 13.22 -13.30 -0.69
N ALA A 138 13.04 -12.03 -0.32
CA ALA A 138 13.37 -11.56 1.02
C ALA A 138 12.26 -11.90 2.02
N ASP A 139 12.64 -12.10 3.28
CA ASP A 139 11.70 -12.20 4.39
C ASP A 139 10.94 -10.88 4.59
N GLY A 140 9.84 -10.94 5.35
CA GLY A 140 9.04 -9.78 5.66
C GLY A 140 9.77 -8.76 6.55
N GLY A 141 9.35 -7.50 6.44
CA GLY A 141 9.79 -6.41 7.30
C GLY A 141 8.69 -5.95 8.25
N THR A 142 8.99 -4.97 9.11
CA THR A 142 8.06 -4.44 10.12
C THR A 142 6.71 -4.02 9.51
N ARG A 143 6.75 -3.34 8.36
CA ARG A 143 5.56 -2.81 7.70
C ARG A 143 4.81 -3.84 6.83
N ALA A 144 5.55 -4.79 6.26
CA ALA A 144 5.04 -5.81 5.35
C ALA A 144 5.58 -7.16 5.85
N PRO A 145 4.85 -7.86 6.73
CA PRO A 145 5.42 -8.93 7.55
C PRO A 145 5.65 -10.24 6.78
N ASN A 146 5.14 -10.38 5.56
CA ASN A 146 5.27 -11.63 4.81
C ASN A 146 6.45 -11.59 3.84
N ARG A 147 7.07 -12.77 3.69
CA ARG A 147 8.11 -13.03 2.71
C ARG A 147 7.65 -12.63 1.30
N GLY A 148 8.47 -11.86 0.60
CA GLY A 148 8.20 -11.36 -0.75
C GLY A 148 7.08 -10.32 -0.86
N GLN A 149 6.49 -9.87 0.25
CA GLN A 149 5.40 -8.90 0.23
C GLN A 149 5.94 -7.47 0.07
N VAL A 150 5.41 -6.73 -0.91
CA VAL A 150 5.54 -5.28 -0.99
C VAL A 150 4.21 -4.59 -0.72
N LEU A 151 4.27 -3.33 -0.32
CA LEU A 151 3.14 -2.43 -0.18
C LEU A 151 3.40 -1.17 -1.01
N GLY A 152 2.35 -0.41 -1.29
CA GLY A 152 2.50 0.89 -1.95
C GLY A 152 3.24 1.96 -1.12
N CYS A 153 3.58 1.65 0.13
CA CYS A 153 4.37 2.52 1.01
C CYS A 153 5.61 1.82 1.60
N SER A 154 5.93 0.60 1.15
CA SER A 154 7.11 -0.14 1.63
C SER A 154 7.60 -1.10 0.56
N PHE A 155 8.81 -0.84 0.08
CA PHE A 155 9.54 -1.64 -0.89
C PHE A 155 10.73 -2.39 -0.25
N ALA A 156 10.71 -2.53 1.07
CA ALA A 156 11.80 -3.16 1.84
C ALA A 156 12.13 -4.58 1.36
N ALA A 157 11.11 -5.42 1.12
CA ALA A 157 11.32 -6.78 0.61
C ALA A 157 12.03 -6.78 -0.75
N ALA A 158 11.65 -5.87 -1.65
CA ALA A 158 12.28 -5.74 -2.96
C ALA A 158 13.76 -5.33 -2.85
N ARG A 159 14.08 -4.32 -2.03
CA ARG A 159 15.48 -3.92 -1.74
C ARG A 159 16.29 -5.06 -1.14
N ALA A 160 15.71 -5.81 -0.21
CA ALA A 160 16.40 -6.88 0.51
C ALA A 160 16.77 -8.08 -0.39
N THR A 161 16.13 -8.24 -1.56
CA THR A 161 16.56 -9.25 -2.55
C THR A 161 17.99 -9.03 -3.04
N LYS A 162 18.45 -7.76 -3.08
CA LYS A 162 19.74 -7.34 -3.67
C LYS A 162 19.95 -7.92 -5.08
N ALA A 163 18.87 -8.16 -5.80
CA ALA A 163 18.90 -8.68 -7.16
C ALA A 163 19.03 -7.51 -8.16
N PRO A 164 19.78 -7.68 -9.26
CA PRO A 164 19.89 -6.67 -10.31
C PRO A 164 18.58 -6.49 -11.12
N GLU A 165 17.74 -7.50 -11.12
CA GLU A 165 16.45 -7.55 -11.79
C GLU A 165 15.39 -8.09 -10.84
N ILE A 166 14.18 -7.55 -10.89
CA ILE A 166 13.06 -7.92 -10.01
C ILE A 166 11.83 -8.23 -10.86
N LEU A 167 11.23 -9.40 -10.62
CA LEU A 167 9.90 -9.77 -11.10
C LEU A 167 8.87 -9.43 -10.02
N PHE A 168 7.98 -8.50 -10.34
CA PHE A 168 6.75 -8.25 -9.59
C PHE A 168 5.59 -9.03 -10.22
N VAL A 169 4.90 -9.85 -9.43
CA VAL A 169 3.70 -10.57 -9.88
C VAL A 169 2.47 -9.96 -9.22
N GLY A 170 1.56 -9.39 -10.00
CA GLY A 170 0.34 -8.77 -9.50
C GLY A 170 -0.24 -7.77 -10.48
N THR A 171 -1.46 -7.32 -10.20
CA THR A 171 -2.16 -6.37 -11.08
C THR A 171 -1.66 -4.93 -10.89
N GLY A 172 -1.68 -4.16 -11.98
CA GLY A 172 -1.37 -2.72 -11.97
C GLY A 172 0.13 -2.40 -11.91
N VAL A 173 0.45 -1.13 -12.14
CA VAL A 173 1.85 -0.68 -12.33
C VAL A 173 2.42 0.15 -11.18
N PHE A 174 1.63 0.50 -10.17
CA PHE A 174 2.11 1.35 -9.08
C PHE A 174 3.28 0.72 -8.29
N HIS A 175 3.09 -0.53 -7.83
CA HIS A 175 4.13 -1.26 -7.09
C HIS A 175 5.43 -1.43 -7.90
N PRO A 176 5.42 -1.93 -9.15
CA PRO A 176 6.65 -2.09 -9.91
C PRO A 176 7.34 -0.75 -10.25
N ILE A 177 6.60 0.34 -10.47
CA ILE A 177 7.20 1.68 -10.61
C ILE A 177 7.92 2.07 -9.31
N GLY A 178 7.27 1.89 -8.16
CA GLY A 178 7.85 2.21 -6.86
C GLY A 178 9.07 1.34 -6.53
N ILE A 179 9.04 0.06 -6.88
CA ILE A 179 10.21 -0.83 -6.78
C ILE A 179 11.36 -0.28 -7.61
N ALA A 180 11.14 0.04 -8.89
CA ALA A 180 12.19 0.54 -9.77
C ALA A 180 12.86 1.81 -9.21
N LEU A 181 12.05 2.76 -8.71
CA LEU A 181 12.56 3.98 -8.09
C LEU A 181 13.25 3.74 -6.75
N SER A 182 12.78 2.78 -5.96
CA SER A 182 13.32 2.48 -4.63
C SER A 182 14.60 1.66 -4.67
N THR A 183 14.81 0.83 -5.69
CA THR A 183 15.93 -0.12 -5.76
C THR A 183 16.95 0.26 -6.82
N GLY A 184 16.55 1.02 -7.84
CA GLY A 184 17.35 1.22 -9.06
C GLY A 184 17.49 -0.04 -9.92
N ALA A 185 16.85 -1.15 -9.54
CA ALA A 185 16.88 -2.41 -10.29
C ALA A 185 15.97 -2.36 -11.51
N ARG A 186 16.25 -3.21 -12.49
CA ARG A 186 15.31 -3.44 -13.62
C ARG A 186 14.09 -4.19 -13.11
N VAL A 187 12.88 -3.73 -13.45
CA VAL A 187 11.64 -4.33 -12.94
C VAL A 187 10.77 -4.84 -14.08
N ILE A 188 10.40 -6.11 -14.02
CA ILE A 188 9.39 -6.72 -14.87
C ILE A 188 8.12 -6.90 -14.04
N ALA A 189 7.00 -6.41 -14.56
CA ALA A 189 5.69 -6.61 -13.99
C ALA A 189 4.94 -7.66 -14.80
N LEU A 190 4.41 -8.67 -14.12
CA LEU A 190 3.52 -9.68 -14.69
C LEU A 190 2.16 -9.59 -14.02
N ASP A 191 1.13 -9.31 -14.79
CA ASP A 191 -0.26 -9.44 -14.34
C ASP A 191 -0.69 -10.91 -14.48
N PRO A 192 -0.87 -11.65 -13.37
CA PRO A 192 -1.15 -13.09 -13.43
C PRO A 192 -2.58 -13.41 -13.93
N LEU A 193 -3.46 -12.41 -14.02
CA LEU A 193 -4.84 -12.60 -14.46
C LEU A 193 -4.97 -12.41 -15.98
N THR A 194 -4.17 -11.52 -16.55
CA THR A 194 -4.19 -11.22 -18.00
C THR A 194 -3.04 -11.86 -18.77
N GLY A 195 -1.97 -12.29 -18.08
CA GLY A 195 -0.74 -12.80 -18.68
C GLY A 195 0.15 -11.72 -19.28
N ILE A 196 -0.22 -10.44 -19.14
CA ILE A 196 0.58 -9.34 -19.69
C ILE A 196 1.82 -9.15 -18.83
N ALA A 197 3.00 -9.37 -19.46
CA ALA A 197 4.29 -9.03 -18.90
C ALA A 197 4.86 -7.77 -19.57
N GLN A 198 5.47 -6.89 -18.79
CA GLN A 198 6.14 -5.69 -19.31
C GLN A 198 7.28 -5.23 -18.41
N GLU A 199 8.28 -4.59 -19.01
CA GLU A 199 9.28 -3.82 -18.28
C GLU A 199 8.68 -2.48 -17.83
N VAL A 200 8.92 -2.12 -16.56
CA VAL A 200 8.38 -0.92 -15.94
C VAL A 200 9.52 0.02 -15.55
N SER A 201 9.36 1.31 -15.87
CA SER A 201 10.29 2.38 -15.52
C SER A 201 9.59 3.50 -14.74
N GLY A 202 10.33 4.15 -13.86
CA GLY A 202 9.90 5.35 -13.12
C GLY A 202 9.94 6.66 -13.92
N ASP A 203 10.52 6.68 -15.12
CA ASP A 203 10.81 7.93 -15.85
C ASP A 203 9.57 8.78 -16.11
N THR A 204 8.45 8.14 -16.49
CA THR A 204 7.20 8.86 -16.75
C THR A 204 6.64 9.47 -15.46
N LEU A 205 6.76 8.77 -14.33
CA LEU A 205 6.38 9.30 -13.03
C LEU A 205 7.28 10.49 -12.68
N LEU A 206 8.60 10.34 -12.75
CA LEU A 206 9.57 11.40 -12.44
C LEU A 206 9.33 12.67 -13.25
N ARG A 207 9.11 12.57 -14.57
CA ARG A 207 8.77 13.74 -15.41
C ARG A 207 7.51 14.46 -14.95
N ARG A 208 6.46 13.70 -14.59
CA ARG A 208 5.22 14.27 -14.05
C ARG A 208 5.48 14.93 -12.69
N ARG A 209 6.25 14.28 -11.82
CA ARG A 209 6.56 14.81 -10.48
C ARG A 209 7.38 16.10 -10.55
N PHE A 210 8.36 16.17 -11.45
CA PHE A 210 9.09 17.41 -11.72
C PHE A 210 8.14 18.56 -12.06
N ALA A 211 7.19 18.34 -12.98
CA ALA A 211 6.21 19.36 -13.34
C ALA A 211 5.30 19.79 -12.17
N VAL A 212 4.95 18.86 -11.26
CA VAL A 212 4.16 19.16 -10.06
C VAL A 212 4.97 20.01 -9.07
N ILE A 213 6.26 19.71 -8.86
CA ILE A 213 7.17 20.53 -8.04
C ILE A 213 7.29 21.94 -8.61
N GLU A 214 7.52 22.07 -9.91
CA GLU A 214 7.62 23.39 -10.56
C GLU A 214 6.33 24.19 -10.44
N LYS A 215 5.16 23.55 -10.57
CA LYS A 215 3.86 24.20 -10.35
C LYS A 215 3.70 24.70 -8.91
N ALA A 216 4.34 24.06 -7.94
CA ALA A 216 4.31 24.46 -6.53
C ALA A 216 5.30 25.60 -6.17
N ARG A 217 6.25 25.95 -7.04
CA ARG A 217 7.35 26.91 -6.76
C ARG A 217 6.85 28.31 -6.35
N GLY A 218 5.70 28.73 -6.87
CA GLY A 218 5.06 30.01 -6.56
C GLY A 218 3.97 29.94 -5.49
N ALA A 219 3.83 28.84 -4.76
CA ALA A 219 2.79 28.71 -3.74
C ALA A 219 3.01 29.69 -2.58
N GLU A 220 1.98 30.48 -2.25
CA GLU A 220 1.99 31.42 -1.11
C GLU A 220 1.40 30.79 0.16
N THR A 221 0.60 29.74 0.02
CA THR A 221 0.02 28.97 1.14
C THR A 221 0.25 27.47 0.94
N ILE A 222 0.75 26.79 1.97
CA ILE A 222 1.12 25.36 1.90
C ILE A 222 0.46 24.60 3.04
N GLY A 223 -0.38 23.61 2.72
CA GLY A 223 -1.01 22.72 3.70
C GLY A 223 -0.23 21.40 3.84
N ILE A 224 0.36 21.13 5.00
CA ILE A 224 1.01 19.84 5.29
C ILE A 224 -0.03 18.89 5.89
N ILE A 225 -0.47 17.92 5.10
CA ILE A 225 -1.54 16.99 5.45
C ILE A 225 -1.00 15.91 6.38
N VAL A 226 -1.65 15.72 7.53
CA VAL A 226 -1.47 14.58 8.45
C VAL A 226 -2.77 13.80 8.51
N SER A 227 -2.74 12.53 8.09
CA SER A 227 -3.93 11.68 8.22
C SER A 227 -4.08 11.17 9.65
N SER A 228 -5.31 11.11 10.16
CA SER A 228 -5.61 10.48 11.46
C SER A 228 -5.78 8.95 11.38
N LYS A 229 -5.59 8.33 10.21
CA LYS A 229 -5.64 6.87 10.04
C LYS A 229 -4.46 6.22 10.75
N CYS A 230 -4.71 5.09 11.44
CA CYS A 230 -3.77 4.52 12.42
C CYS A 230 -2.38 4.19 11.87
N GLY A 231 -2.26 3.84 10.60
CA GLY A 231 -0.99 3.59 9.96
C GLY A 231 -0.44 4.75 9.13
N GLN A 232 -1.14 5.88 9.01
CA GLN A 232 -0.74 6.98 8.10
C GLN A 232 -0.34 8.26 8.84
N ALA A 233 -0.56 8.35 10.14
CA ALA A 233 -0.27 9.53 10.94
C ALA A 233 1.25 9.75 11.11
N ARG A 234 1.84 10.66 10.33
CA ARG A 234 3.26 11.03 10.41
C ARG A 234 3.46 12.45 10.97
N MET A 235 2.89 12.74 12.15
CA MET A 235 2.95 14.08 12.77
C MET A 235 4.38 14.59 12.95
N ALA A 236 5.29 13.77 13.48
CA ALA A 236 6.68 14.16 13.67
C ALA A 236 7.40 14.51 12.35
N LEU A 237 6.99 13.93 11.22
CA LEU A 237 7.49 14.32 9.90
C LEU A 237 6.89 15.67 9.49
N ALA A 238 5.58 15.85 9.67
CA ALA A 238 4.91 17.11 9.34
C ALA A 238 5.50 18.30 10.12
N GLU A 239 5.81 18.14 11.40
CA GLU A 239 6.47 19.16 12.24
C GLU A 239 7.87 19.53 11.72
N ARG A 240 8.65 18.53 11.26
CA ARG A 240 9.95 18.80 10.63
C ARG A 240 9.81 19.53 9.30
N LEU A 241 8.80 19.20 8.51
CA LEU A 241 8.57 19.86 7.22
C LEU A 241 8.01 21.28 7.43
N SER A 242 7.18 21.52 8.44
CA SER A 242 6.56 22.84 8.66
C SER A 242 7.59 23.95 8.94
N VAL A 243 8.76 23.60 9.46
CA VAL A 243 9.82 24.60 9.71
C VAL A 243 10.65 24.93 8.46
N LEU A 244 10.49 24.19 7.35
CA LEU A 244 11.23 24.45 6.10
C LEU A 244 10.68 25.64 5.31
N SER A 245 9.45 26.07 5.61
CA SER A 245 8.83 27.23 4.97
C SER A 245 7.88 27.95 5.91
N PRO A 246 7.98 29.28 6.08
CA PRO A 246 7.04 30.04 6.91
C PRO A 246 5.61 30.05 6.36
N LYS A 247 5.42 29.58 5.11
CA LYS A 247 4.11 29.47 4.44
C LYS A 247 3.38 28.16 4.77
N ALA A 248 4.05 27.23 5.46
CA ALA A 248 3.55 25.89 5.71
C ALA A 248 2.76 25.82 7.03
N VAL A 249 1.58 25.20 6.95
CA VAL A 249 0.69 24.97 8.09
C VAL A 249 0.28 23.50 8.11
N ILE A 250 0.34 22.87 9.29
CA ILE A 250 -0.11 21.48 9.46
C ILE A 250 -1.63 21.42 9.44
N VAL A 251 -2.17 20.50 8.65
CA VAL A 251 -3.61 20.24 8.49
C VAL A 251 -3.87 18.77 8.82
N THR A 252 -4.69 18.51 9.83
CA THR A 252 -5.11 17.15 10.18
C THR A 252 -6.44 16.79 9.52
N MET A 253 -6.56 15.60 8.97
CA MET A 253 -7.83 15.08 8.43
C MET A 253 -7.85 13.56 8.47
N ARG A 254 -9.04 12.94 8.52
CA ARG A 254 -9.13 11.47 8.44
C ARG A 254 -9.01 11.00 6.99
N GLU A 255 -9.89 11.50 6.14
CA GLU A 255 -9.93 11.21 4.71
C GLU A 255 -9.32 12.37 3.92
N VAL A 256 -8.43 12.05 2.97
CA VAL A 256 -7.80 13.05 2.12
C VAL A 256 -8.52 13.05 0.78
N SER A 257 -9.49 13.94 0.61
CA SER A 257 -10.34 14.00 -0.59
C SER A 257 -10.10 15.27 -1.41
N PRO A 258 -10.32 15.22 -2.74
CA PRO A 258 -10.27 16.42 -3.59
C PRO A 258 -11.17 17.56 -3.10
N ASP A 259 -12.37 17.23 -2.63
CA ASP A 259 -13.36 18.21 -2.19
C ASP A 259 -12.89 18.96 -0.93
N GLU A 260 -12.32 18.24 0.05
CA GLU A 260 -11.78 18.87 1.25
C GLU A 260 -10.54 19.72 0.94
N LEU A 261 -9.66 19.25 0.06
CA LEU A 261 -8.51 20.07 -0.38
C LEU A 261 -8.95 21.30 -1.19
N LEU A 262 -10.06 21.23 -1.90
CA LEU A 262 -10.63 22.39 -2.60
C LEU A 262 -11.17 23.41 -1.59
N ASN A 263 -11.94 22.95 -0.60
CA ASN A 263 -12.53 23.79 0.44
C ASN A 263 -11.48 24.49 1.29
N LEU A 264 -10.37 23.81 1.61
CA LEU A 264 -9.24 24.39 2.35
C LEU A 264 -8.45 25.44 1.55
N GLY A 265 -8.42 25.32 0.22
CA GLY A 265 -7.93 26.38 -0.67
C GLY A 265 -6.43 26.70 -0.60
N PHE A 266 -5.57 25.83 -0.06
CA PHE A 266 -4.11 26.04 -0.11
C PHE A 266 -3.60 25.94 -1.56
N ALA A 267 -2.61 26.78 -1.90
CA ALA A 267 -2.01 26.79 -3.23
C ALA A 267 -1.18 25.54 -3.53
N CYS A 268 -0.68 24.87 -2.50
CA CYS A 268 0.04 23.60 -2.56
C CYS A 268 -0.25 22.78 -1.30
N TYR A 269 -0.21 21.46 -1.43
CA TYR A 269 -0.25 20.54 -0.31
C TYR A 269 1.01 19.68 -0.25
N VAL A 270 1.38 19.26 0.96
CA VAL A 270 2.44 18.27 1.23
C VAL A 270 1.80 17.10 1.94
N ASN A 271 1.88 15.92 1.34
CA ASN A 271 1.22 14.72 1.82
C ASN A 271 2.14 13.93 2.78
N THR A 272 1.81 13.96 4.08
CA THR A 272 2.43 13.06 5.07
C THR A 272 1.52 11.89 5.43
N ALA A 273 0.43 11.65 4.69
CA ALA A 273 -0.46 10.50 4.83
C ALA A 273 0.01 9.32 3.97
N CYS A 274 -0.93 8.59 3.32
CA CYS A 274 -0.61 7.52 2.36
C CYS A 274 0.21 8.06 1.17
N PRO A 275 1.42 7.52 0.90
CA PRO A 275 2.27 7.95 -0.22
C PRO A 275 1.56 7.93 -1.58
N ARG A 276 0.67 6.95 -1.81
CA ARG A 276 -0.05 6.81 -3.08
C ARG A 276 -0.88 8.04 -3.46
N LEU A 277 -1.36 8.81 -2.49
CA LEU A 277 -2.18 10.00 -2.75
C LEU A 277 -1.42 11.04 -3.60
N ALA A 278 -0.15 11.29 -3.27
CA ALA A 278 0.67 12.23 -4.02
C ALA A 278 0.98 11.75 -5.44
N TYR A 279 0.92 10.44 -5.71
CA TYR A 279 1.35 9.86 -6.98
C TYR A 279 0.17 9.46 -7.88
N ASP A 280 -0.70 8.56 -7.42
CA ASP A 280 -1.84 8.02 -8.17
C ASP A 280 -2.98 9.06 -8.27
N ASP A 281 -3.27 9.74 -7.18
CA ASP A 281 -4.45 10.61 -7.07
C ASP A 281 -4.17 12.08 -7.42
N GLN A 282 -2.91 12.43 -7.74
CA GLN A 282 -2.51 13.79 -8.10
C GLN A 282 -3.43 14.43 -9.15
N VAL A 283 -3.86 13.67 -10.14
CA VAL A 283 -4.72 14.17 -11.24
C VAL A 283 -6.13 14.55 -10.79
N ARG A 284 -6.56 14.07 -9.62
CA ARG A 284 -7.86 14.34 -9.02
C ARG A 284 -7.83 15.56 -8.11
N PHE A 285 -6.65 15.94 -7.60
CA PHE A 285 -6.52 17.02 -6.63
C PHE A 285 -6.54 18.41 -7.30
N PRO A 286 -7.11 19.43 -6.62
CA PRO A 286 -7.26 20.78 -7.19
C PRO A 286 -5.94 21.56 -7.26
N ALA A 287 -4.93 21.13 -6.50
CA ALA A 287 -3.63 21.77 -6.36
C ALA A 287 -2.48 20.73 -6.43
N PRO A 288 -1.22 21.16 -6.62
CA PRO A 288 -0.06 20.29 -6.44
C PRO A 288 -0.10 19.61 -5.07
N VAL A 289 0.08 18.30 -5.04
CA VAL A 289 0.22 17.51 -3.81
C VAL A 289 1.59 16.85 -3.84
N LEU A 290 2.53 17.40 -3.08
CA LEU A 290 3.91 16.94 -3.03
C LEU A 290 4.09 15.82 -2.00
N SER A 291 5.01 14.91 -2.26
CA SER A 291 5.56 14.04 -1.22
C SER A 291 6.48 14.84 -0.27
N PRO A 292 6.84 14.29 0.89
CA PRO A 292 7.82 14.90 1.79
C PRO A 292 9.14 15.25 1.08
N GLN A 293 9.69 14.32 0.31
CA GLN A 293 10.96 14.46 -0.41
C GLN A 293 10.86 15.51 -1.51
N GLU A 294 9.72 15.60 -2.19
CA GLU A 294 9.46 16.62 -3.20
C GLU A 294 9.33 18.02 -2.60
N PHE A 295 8.78 18.12 -1.39
CA PHE A 295 8.76 19.37 -0.65
C PHE A 295 10.15 19.79 -0.16
N GLU A 296 11.00 18.84 0.26
CA GLU A 296 12.42 19.11 0.52
C GLU A 296 13.14 19.65 -0.73
N ILE A 297 12.83 19.12 -1.92
CA ILE A 297 13.36 19.64 -3.20
C ILE A 297 12.86 21.07 -3.45
N LEU A 298 11.56 21.32 -3.25
CA LEU A 298 10.97 22.64 -3.40
C LEU A 298 11.65 23.68 -2.49
N CYS A 299 11.97 23.30 -1.26
CA CYS A 299 12.64 24.13 -0.25
C CYS A 299 14.16 24.18 -0.39
N GLY A 300 14.77 23.46 -1.34
CA GLY A 300 16.22 23.43 -1.55
C GLY A 300 17.01 22.64 -0.51
N VAL A 301 16.36 21.79 0.28
CA VAL A 301 16.99 20.89 1.26
C VAL A 301 17.50 19.60 0.60
N ARG A 302 16.83 19.16 -0.47
CA ARG A 302 17.17 17.99 -1.27
C ARG A 302 17.40 18.39 -2.72
N THR A 303 18.32 17.72 -3.41
CA THR A 303 18.50 17.92 -4.86
C THR A 303 17.63 16.95 -5.67
N TRP A 304 17.34 17.30 -6.93
CA TRP A 304 16.58 16.41 -7.81
C TRP A 304 17.28 15.06 -8.06
N ASP A 305 18.61 15.05 -8.10
CA ASP A 305 19.40 13.83 -8.32
C ASP A 305 19.25 12.83 -7.15
N ASP A 306 18.87 13.32 -5.97
CA ASP A 306 18.58 12.53 -4.78
C ASP A 306 17.07 12.23 -4.61
N TYR A 307 16.29 12.26 -5.71
CA TYR A 307 14.87 11.95 -5.66
C TYR A 307 14.65 10.54 -5.09
N ALA A 308 13.72 10.45 -4.12
CA ALA A 308 13.30 9.19 -3.53
C ALA A 308 11.78 9.12 -3.48
N ILE A 309 11.23 7.94 -3.80
CA ILE A 309 9.80 7.68 -3.59
C ILE A 309 9.49 7.64 -2.10
N ASP A 310 8.34 8.17 -1.71
CA ASP A 310 7.92 8.22 -0.31
C ASP A 310 7.51 6.83 0.22
N GLU A 311 7.97 6.51 1.42
CA GLU A 311 7.72 5.26 2.13
C GLU A 311 7.37 5.51 3.60
N ILE A 312 6.69 4.54 4.20
CA ILE A 312 6.42 4.46 5.63
C ILE A 312 7.15 3.22 6.14
N VAL A 313 8.27 3.44 6.83
CA VAL A 313 9.13 2.38 7.40
C VAL A 313 8.85 2.16 8.87
#